data_AF-A0A354CKU2-F1
#
_entry.id   AF-A0A354CKU2-F1
#
_cell.length_a   1.000
_cell.length_b   1.000
_cell.length_c   1.000
_cell.angle_alpha   90.00
_cell.angle_beta   90.00
_cell.angle_gamma   90.00
#
_symmetry.space_group_name_H-M   'P 1'
#
loop_
_entity.id
_entity.type
_entity.pdbx_description
1 polymer ?
#
loop_
_entity_poly.entity_id
_entity_poly.type
_entity_poly.pdbx_seq_one_letter_code
_entity_poly.pdbx_strand_id
1 'polypeptide(L)'
;DKYKRIQQSIIDVLDKAQHVVVKGCNGNKTDMKVSLMPIGDPAKQTIFENCLADVNIPLGEVFTSPRLKGTEGTLNVSRVYLNGLLYKNLTLKFRDGMVEDYACDNFDNSIDVDDEGNAINKNKSYIRENILFNHDTLPIGEFAIGTNTTAYVMANRYDIVGKLPILIVEKMGPHFA
;
A
#
# COMPACT_ATOMS: atom_id res chain seq x y z
N ASP A 1 -12.25 -22.68 -5.29
CA ASP A 1 -11.17 -23.67 -4.98
C ASP A 1 -9.75 -23.24 -5.36
N LYS A 2 -9.45 -22.92 -6.62
CA LYS A 2 -8.08 -22.57 -7.04
C LYS A 2 -7.47 -21.38 -6.28
N TYR A 3 -8.18 -20.25 -6.20
CA TYR A 3 -7.70 -19.04 -5.51
C TYR A 3 -7.51 -19.26 -4.01
N LYS A 4 -8.49 -19.91 -3.36
CA LYS A 4 -8.43 -20.28 -1.93
C LYS A 4 -7.16 -21.06 -1.59
N ARG A 5 -6.77 -22.04 -2.42
CA ARG A 5 -5.54 -22.82 -2.18
C ARG A 5 -4.28 -21.96 -2.21
N ILE A 6 -4.17 -21.06 -3.19
CA ILE A 6 -3.02 -20.16 -3.33
C ILE A 6 -2.95 -19.22 -2.12
N GLN A 7 -4.06 -18.57 -1.80
CA GLN A 7 -4.16 -17.65 -0.67
C GLN A 7 -3.85 -18.36 0.67
N GLN A 8 -4.40 -19.56 0.89
CA GLN A 8 -4.10 -20.33 2.09
C GLN A 8 -2.62 -20.67 2.22
N SER A 9 -1.96 -21.08 1.13
CA SER A 9 -0.52 -21.35 1.15
C SER A 9 0.31 -20.11 1.49
N ILE A 10 -0.13 -18.91 1.10
CA ILE A 10 0.51 -17.65 1.49
C ILE A 10 0.30 -17.41 2.99
N ILE A 11 -0.94 -17.53 3.47
CA ILE A 11 -1.31 -17.35 4.88
C ILE A 11 -0.50 -18.29 5.78
N ASP A 12 -0.45 -19.58 5.45
CA ASP A 12 0.24 -20.61 6.25
C ASP A 12 1.75 -20.34 6.42
N VAL A 13 2.35 -19.61 5.47
CA VAL A 13 3.74 -19.16 5.53
C VAL A 13 3.86 -17.88 6.33
N LEU A 14 3.00 -16.89 6.08
CA LEU A 14 3.06 -15.58 6.72
C LEU A 14 2.68 -15.61 8.20
N ASP A 15 1.78 -16.51 8.61
CA ASP A 15 1.42 -16.74 10.01
C ASP A 15 2.64 -17.15 10.87
N LYS A 16 3.68 -17.73 10.25
CA LYS A 16 4.91 -18.13 10.93
C LYS A 16 6.00 -17.04 10.92
N ALA A 17 5.77 -15.95 10.19
CA ALA A 17 6.75 -14.89 10.01
C ALA A 17 6.63 -13.83 11.11
N GLN A 18 7.76 -13.25 11.51
CA GLN A 18 7.79 -12.10 12.42
C GLN A 18 7.64 -10.77 11.68
N HIS A 19 8.05 -10.74 10.42
CA HIS A 19 7.94 -9.57 9.56
C HIS A 19 7.96 -9.99 8.08
N VAL A 20 7.48 -9.10 7.22
CA VAL A 20 7.57 -9.20 5.76
C VAL A 20 8.47 -8.08 5.25
N VAL A 21 9.29 -8.38 4.23
CA VAL A 21 10.09 -7.37 3.54
C VAL A 21 9.55 -7.18 2.13
N VAL A 22 9.19 -5.96 1.78
CA VAL A 22 8.73 -5.59 0.44
C VAL A 22 9.80 -4.71 -0.20
N LYS A 23 10.38 -5.18 -1.31
CA LYS A 23 11.41 -4.46 -2.07
C LYS A 23 10.86 -4.09 -3.45
N GLY A 24 11.12 -2.86 -3.85
CA GLY A 24 10.94 -2.40 -5.22
C GLY A 24 11.93 -3.07 -6.17
N CYS A 25 11.55 -3.16 -7.43
CA CYS A 25 12.42 -3.61 -8.52
C CYS A 25 12.35 -2.61 -9.68
N ASN A 26 13.27 -2.74 -10.65
CA ASN A 26 13.25 -1.94 -11.89
C ASN A 26 13.17 -0.41 -11.66
N GLY A 27 13.95 0.09 -10.69
CA GLY A 27 14.00 1.51 -10.34
C GLY A 27 12.94 1.98 -9.33
N ASN A 28 11.97 1.14 -8.97
CA ASN A 28 11.08 1.41 -7.83
C ASN A 28 11.87 1.40 -6.52
N LYS A 29 11.65 2.42 -5.68
CA LYS A 29 12.44 2.68 -4.46
C LYS A 29 11.83 2.10 -3.19
N THR A 30 10.84 1.22 -3.31
CA THR A 30 10.19 0.62 -2.14
C THR A 30 11.20 -0.23 -1.36
N ASP A 31 11.24 -0.02 -0.06
CA ASP A 31 11.99 -0.81 0.89
C ASP A 31 11.25 -0.74 2.23
N MET A 32 10.32 -1.67 2.43
CA MET A 32 9.45 -1.73 3.60
C MET A 32 9.74 -2.99 4.41
N LYS A 33 9.83 -2.84 5.72
CA LYS A 33 9.73 -3.91 6.70
C LYS A 33 8.38 -3.79 7.40
N VAL A 34 7.53 -4.79 7.25
CA VAL A 34 6.19 -4.86 7.84
C VAL A 34 6.24 -5.81 9.03
N SER A 35 6.05 -5.30 10.24
CA SER A 35 6.04 -6.07 11.48
C SER A 35 4.72 -6.80 11.65
N LEU A 36 4.76 -8.10 11.91
CA LEU A 36 3.57 -8.94 12.04
C LEU A 36 3.23 -9.22 13.51
N MET A 37 1.96 -9.49 13.78
CA MET A 37 1.51 -9.93 15.10
C MET A 37 2.02 -11.35 15.38
N PRO A 38 2.68 -11.62 16.52
CA PRO A 38 3.05 -12.99 16.85
C PRO A 38 1.80 -13.81 17.16
N ILE A 39 1.76 -15.04 16.66
CA ILE A 39 0.74 -16.02 17.03
C ILE A 39 1.30 -17.01 18.06
N GLY A 40 0.45 -17.42 18.99
CA GLY A 40 0.82 -18.39 20.03
C GLY A 40 0.54 -19.85 19.62
N ASP A 41 -0.57 -20.08 18.92
CA ASP A 41 -0.99 -21.40 18.45
C ASP A 41 -1.38 -21.37 16.96
N PRO A 42 -0.44 -21.70 16.04
CA PRO A 42 -0.70 -21.72 14.60
C PRO A 42 -1.77 -22.71 14.15
N ALA A 43 -2.21 -23.64 15.01
CA ALA A 43 -3.30 -24.56 14.67
C ALA A 43 -4.69 -23.93 14.86
N LYS A 44 -4.78 -22.82 15.60
CA LYS A 44 -6.05 -22.15 15.96
C LYS A 44 -6.10 -20.67 15.62
N GLN A 45 -4.96 -20.07 15.35
CA GLN A 45 -4.82 -18.63 15.12
C GLN A 45 -4.22 -18.38 13.75
N THR A 46 -4.74 -17.34 13.10
CA THR A 46 -4.19 -16.74 11.90
C THR A 46 -4.22 -15.23 12.08
N ILE A 47 -3.23 -14.52 11.55
CA ILE A 47 -3.20 -13.05 11.53
C ILE A 47 -3.53 -12.50 10.15
N PHE A 48 -3.69 -13.36 9.14
CA PHE A 48 -4.11 -12.98 7.81
C PHE A 48 -5.53 -13.44 7.53
N GLU A 49 -6.29 -12.57 6.88
CA GLU A 49 -7.59 -12.90 6.37
C GLU A 49 -7.53 -13.13 4.86
N ASN A 50 -8.38 -14.04 4.39
CA ASN A 50 -8.65 -14.20 2.97
C ASN A 50 -9.87 -13.36 2.62
N CYS A 51 -9.72 -12.40 1.70
CA CYS A 51 -10.84 -11.66 1.15
C CYS A 51 -11.72 -12.61 0.31
N LEU A 52 -12.74 -13.17 0.93
CA LEU A 52 -13.74 -14.03 0.28
C LEU A 52 -14.73 -13.17 -0.51
N ALA A 53 -15.40 -13.80 -1.48
CA ALA A 53 -16.22 -13.14 -2.50
C ALA A 53 -17.51 -12.46 -2.00
N ASP A 54 -17.77 -12.48 -0.69
CA ASP A 54 -19.02 -11.97 -0.11
C ASP A 54 -19.00 -10.44 0.10
N VAL A 55 -17.81 -9.82 0.06
CA VAL A 55 -17.64 -8.37 0.30
C VAL A 55 -17.02 -7.68 -0.93
N ASN A 56 -16.00 -8.27 -1.56
CA ASN A 56 -15.32 -7.69 -2.72
C ASN A 56 -15.41 -8.59 -3.95
N ILE A 57 -15.92 -8.03 -5.06
CA ILE A 57 -15.86 -8.64 -6.39
C ILE A 57 -15.12 -7.66 -7.32
N PRO A 58 -13.94 -8.01 -7.86
CA PRO A 58 -13.31 -9.34 -7.82
C PRO A 58 -12.57 -9.64 -6.51
N LEU A 59 -12.50 -10.93 -6.18
CA LEU A 59 -11.64 -11.47 -5.13
C LEU A 59 -10.15 -11.46 -5.56
N GLY A 60 -9.29 -11.66 -4.58
CA GLY A 60 -7.90 -12.06 -4.83
C GLY A 60 -6.90 -11.28 -4.02
N GLU A 61 -6.98 -11.32 -2.70
CA GLU A 61 -5.88 -10.90 -1.82
C GLU A 61 -5.86 -11.72 -0.54
N VAL A 62 -4.78 -11.56 0.21
CA VAL A 62 -4.72 -11.86 1.65
C VAL A 62 -4.23 -10.60 2.34
N PHE A 63 -4.77 -10.28 3.51
CA PHE A 63 -4.45 -9.03 4.21
C PHE A 63 -4.34 -9.22 5.71
N THR A 64 -3.64 -8.30 6.37
CA THR A 64 -3.48 -8.25 7.83
C THR A 64 -3.39 -6.79 8.27
N SER A 65 -3.69 -6.53 9.54
CA SER A 65 -3.30 -5.28 10.19
C SER A 65 -1.89 -5.42 10.74
N PRO A 66 -0.90 -4.72 10.18
CA PRO A 66 0.48 -4.80 10.66
C PRO A 66 0.60 -4.19 12.05
N ARG A 67 1.60 -4.65 12.81
CA ARG A 67 2.00 -3.94 14.03
C ARG A 67 2.63 -2.63 13.63
N LEU A 68 2.15 -1.52 14.21
CA LEU A 68 2.79 -0.22 14.02
C LEU A 68 4.26 -0.29 14.47
N LYS A 69 4.51 -0.66 15.72
CA LYS A 69 5.87 -0.80 16.25
C LYS A 69 6.72 -1.78 15.44
N GLY A 70 7.84 -1.30 14.95
CA GLY A 70 8.80 -2.04 14.12
C GLY A 70 8.43 -2.17 12.65
N THR A 71 7.33 -1.55 12.20
CA THR A 71 7.04 -1.37 10.77
C THR A 71 7.70 -0.08 10.29
N GLU A 72 8.63 -0.20 9.35
CA GLU A 72 9.53 0.88 8.96
C GLU A 72 9.87 0.79 7.48
N GLY A 73 10.21 1.93 6.88
CA GLY A 73 10.80 1.94 5.55
C GLY A 73 10.21 2.99 4.62
N THR A 74 10.41 2.80 3.33
CA THR A 74 9.92 3.68 2.27
C THR A 74 8.99 2.92 1.34
N LEU A 75 7.78 3.42 1.16
CA LEU A 75 6.87 2.98 0.10
C LEU A 75 6.98 3.94 -1.08
N ASN A 76 7.21 3.41 -2.28
CA ASN A 76 7.28 4.19 -3.50
C ASN A 76 6.28 3.67 -4.54
N VAL A 77 5.39 4.55 -4.98
CA VAL A 77 4.38 4.26 -6.01
C VAL A 77 4.66 5.17 -7.21
N SER A 78 5.17 4.57 -8.29
CA SER A 78 5.66 5.31 -9.45
C SER A 78 4.57 6.17 -10.11
N ARG A 79 3.33 5.69 -10.14
CA ARG A 79 2.18 6.42 -10.64
C ARG A 79 0.88 5.82 -10.11
N VAL A 80 -0.01 6.63 -9.55
CA VAL A 80 -1.32 6.16 -9.03
C VAL A 80 -2.37 7.26 -9.11
N TYR A 81 -3.64 6.86 -9.26
CA TYR A 81 -4.78 7.75 -9.09
C TYR A 81 -5.47 7.41 -7.77
N LEU A 82 -5.61 8.40 -6.87
CA LEU A 82 -6.36 8.28 -5.61
C LEU A 82 -7.46 9.35 -5.63
N ASN A 83 -8.72 8.96 -5.45
CA ASN A 83 -9.86 9.90 -5.48
C ASN A 83 -9.89 10.82 -6.71
N GLY A 84 -9.49 10.30 -7.89
CA GLY A 84 -9.42 11.05 -9.15
C GLY A 84 -8.18 11.95 -9.30
N LEU A 85 -7.33 12.02 -8.28
CA LEU A 85 -6.10 12.81 -8.26
C LEU A 85 -4.90 11.94 -8.64
N LEU A 86 -4.10 12.42 -9.59
CA LEU A 86 -2.89 11.73 -10.03
C LEU A 86 -1.73 12.05 -9.09
N TYR A 87 -1.00 11.02 -8.66
CA TYR A 87 0.30 11.17 -8.00
C TYR A 87 1.39 10.55 -8.87
N LYS A 88 2.47 11.32 -9.05
CA LYS A 88 3.67 10.88 -9.77
C LYS A 88 4.79 10.63 -8.76
N ASN A 89 5.42 9.45 -8.83
CA ASN A 89 6.51 9.05 -7.94
C ASN A 89 6.22 9.31 -6.45
N LEU A 90 5.00 8.98 -6.01
CA LEU A 90 4.57 9.14 -4.63
C LEU A 90 5.47 8.32 -3.72
N THR A 91 6.03 8.95 -2.70
CA THR A 91 6.89 8.31 -1.73
C THR A 91 6.41 8.65 -0.34
N LEU A 92 6.21 7.63 0.50
CA LEU A 92 5.87 7.75 1.91
C LEU A 92 6.94 7.02 2.73
N LYS A 93 7.47 7.67 3.77
CA LYS A 93 8.40 7.06 4.72
C LYS A 93 7.68 6.77 6.02
N PHE A 94 7.96 5.61 6.60
CA PHE A 94 7.32 5.12 7.80
C PHE A 94 8.35 4.87 8.90
N ARG A 95 7.98 5.26 10.12
CA ARG A 95 8.67 4.90 11.36
C ARG A 95 7.63 4.43 12.38
N ASP A 96 7.84 3.24 12.92
CA ASP A 96 6.87 2.58 13.80
C ASP A 96 5.43 2.65 13.25
N GLY A 97 5.28 2.38 11.95
CA GLY A 97 4.00 2.34 11.25
C GLY A 97 3.35 3.70 11.01
N MET A 98 3.98 4.80 11.43
CA MET A 98 3.47 6.16 11.23
C MET A 98 4.18 6.83 10.06
N VAL A 99 3.46 7.60 9.26
CA VAL A 99 4.05 8.42 8.19
C VAL A 99 4.96 9.49 8.83
N GLU A 100 6.25 9.44 8.49
CA GLU A 100 7.27 10.39 8.98
C GLU A 100 7.57 11.49 7.95
N ASP A 101 7.57 11.14 6.66
CA ASP A 101 7.92 12.06 5.58
C ASP A 101 7.27 11.58 4.28
N TYR A 102 7.09 12.49 3.34
CA TYR A 102 6.42 12.20 2.07
C TYR A 102 6.84 13.15 0.96
N ALA A 103 6.75 12.67 -0.28
CA ALA A 103 7.07 13.44 -1.48
C ALA A 103 6.32 12.91 -2.71
N CYS A 104 6.16 13.74 -3.72
CA CYS A 104 5.78 13.36 -5.08
C CYS A 104 6.42 14.32 -6.08
N ASP A 105 6.35 13.95 -7.37
CA ASP A 105 6.93 14.70 -8.49
C ASP A 105 5.83 15.30 -9.38
N ASN A 106 4.76 15.79 -8.76
CA ASN A 106 3.62 16.37 -9.46
C ASN A 106 3.91 17.77 -10.01
N PHE A 107 4.72 18.54 -9.28
CA PHE A 107 5.13 19.92 -9.57
C PHE A 107 6.66 20.04 -9.56
N ASP A 108 7.21 20.97 -10.33
CA ASP A 108 8.67 21.19 -10.49
C ASP A 108 9.32 21.84 -9.25
N ASN A 109 9.26 21.17 -8.09
CA ASN A 109 9.72 21.66 -6.78
C ASN A 109 9.27 23.09 -6.45
N SER A 110 8.17 23.52 -7.04
CA SER A 110 7.64 24.86 -6.90
C SER A 110 7.30 25.13 -5.44
N ILE A 111 7.69 26.31 -4.99
CA ILE A 111 7.31 26.87 -3.70
C ILE A 111 6.07 27.75 -3.90
N ASP A 112 5.09 27.60 -3.03
CA ASP A 112 3.96 28.51 -2.83
C ASP A 112 4.18 29.34 -1.56
N VAL A 113 3.27 30.27 -1.30
CA VAL A 113 3.24 31.06 -0.06
C VAL A 113 1.84 30.94 0.54
N ASP A 114 1.75 30.68 1.84
CA ASP A 114 0.46 30.81 2.54
C ASP A 114 0.08 32.27 2.80
N ASP A 115 -1.12 32.46 3.36
CA ASP A 115 -1.67 33.77 3.73
C ASP A 115 -0.81 34.52 4.76
N GLU A 116 0.08 33.82 5.47
CA GLU A 116 1.00 34.36 6.47
C GLU A 116 2.40 34.67 5.88
N GLY A 117 2.63 34.34 4.61
CA GLY A 117 3.88 34.57 3.89
C GLY A 117 4.94 33.49 4.07
N ASN A 118 4.59 32.31 4.60
CA ASN A 118 5.52 31.19 4.74
C ASN A 118 5.65 30.38 3.44
N ALA A 119 6.87 29.97 3.13
CA ALA A 119 7.16 29.15 1.96
C ALA A 119 6.62 27.71 2.11
N ILE A 120 5.87 27.26 1.10
CA ILE A 120 5.21 25.96 1.08
C ILE A 120 5.68 25.13 -0.12
N ASN A 121 6.14 23.91 0.09
CA ASN A 121 6.41 22.99 -1.03
C ASN A 121 5.09 22.44 -1.60
N LYS A 122 4.76 22.77 -2.86
CA LYS A 122 3.48 22.36 -3.47
C LYS A 122 3.26 20.85 -3.50
N ASN A 123 4.30 20.05 -3.72
CA ASN A 123 4.17 18.58 -3.70
C ASN A 123 3.81 18.07 -2.30
N LYS A 124 4.44 18.62 -1.25
CA LYS A 124 4.11 18.25 0.13
C LYS A 124 2.70 18.69 0.51
N SER A 125 2.29 19.91 0.20
CA SER A 125 0.93 20.37 0.50
C SER A 125 -0.13 19.55 -0.22
N TYR A 126 0.13 19.18 -1.48
CA TYR A 126 -0.77 18.33 -2.24
C TYR A 126 -1.01 16.98 -1.55
N ILE A 127 0.04 16.35 -0.99
CA ILE A 127 -0.09 15.11 -0.21
C ILE A 127 -0.75 15.38 1.14
N ARG A 128 -0.38 16.45 1.85
CA ARG A 128 -0.95 16.79 3.17
C ARG A 128 -2.46 16.97 3.10
N GLU A 129 -2.93 17.71 2.11
CA GLU A 129 -4.35 18.02 1.94
C GLU A 129 -5.14 16.80 1.48
N ASN A 130 -4.63 16.05 0.51
CA ASN A 130 -5.43 15.07 -0.22
C ASN A 130 -5.21 13.60 0.22
N ILE A 131 -4.09 13.29 0.89
CA ILE A 131 -3.83 11.95 1.44
C ILE A 131 -3.91 11.99 2.97
N LEU A 132 -3.22 12.94 3.61
CA LEU A 132 -3.21 13.04 5.07
C LEU A 132 -4.45 13.78 5.61
N PHE A 133 -5.28 14.38 4.76
CA PHE A 133 -6.44 15.19 5.17
C PHE A 133 -6.10 16.22 6.27
N ASN A 134 -4.94 16.87 6.12
CA ASN A 134 -4.37 17.85 7.06
C ASN A 134 -3.99 17.31 8.44
N HIS A 135 -4.02 16.00 8.67
CA HIS A 135 -3.39 15.39 9.82
C HIS A 135 -1.86 15.48 9.73
N ASP A 136 -1.20 15.53 10.88
CA ASP A 136 0.27 15.61 10.94
C ASP A 136 0.94 14.30 10.52
N THR A 137 0.29 13.17 10.83
CA THR A 137 0.72 11.84 10.42
C THR A 137 -0.50 10.92 10.36
N LEU A 138 -0.38 9.84 9.59
CA LEU A 138 -1.35 8.75 9.56
C LEU A 138 -0.64 7.42 9.86
N PRO A 139 -1.29 6.50 10.59
CA PRO A 139 -0.79 5.14 10.73
C PRO A 139 -1.06 4.33 9.46
N ILE A 140 -0.23 3.33 9.22
CA ILE A 140 -0.55 2.23 8.31
C ILE A 140 -1.60 1.33 8.97
N GLY A 141 -2.71 1.11 8.28
CA GLY A 141 -3.83 0.30 8.76
C GLY A 141 -3.80 -1.13 8.24
N GLU A 142 -3.29 -1.34 7.02
CA GLU A 142 -3.32 -2.63 6.35
C GLU A 142 -2.04 -2.91 5.55
N PHE A 143 -1.66 -4.19 5.52
CA PHE A 143 -0.76 -4.76 4.53
C PHE A 143 -1.44 -5.95 3.85
N ALA A 144 -1.47 -5.92 2.52
CA ALA A 144 -2.13 -6.94 1.74
C ALA A 144 -1.30 -7.37 0.53
N ILE A 145 -1.56 -8.60 0.07
CA ILE A 145 -0.94 -9.19 -1.12
C ILE A 145 -2.04 -9.62 -2.07
N GLY A 146 -2.23 -8.85 -3.13
CA GLY A 146 -3.06 -9.20 -4.27
C GLY A 146 -2.54 -10.44 -4.99
N THR A 147 -3.44 -11.37 -5.30
CA THR A 147 -3.18 -12.67 -5.94
C THR A 147 -3.87 -12.81 -7.30
N ASN A 148 -4.61 -11.79 -7.74
CA ASN A 148 -5.35 -11.79 -9.00
C ASN A 148 -4.43 -11.47 -10.19
N THR A 149 -3.61 -12.46 -10.55
CA THR A 149 -2.67 -12.36 -11.67
C THR A 149 -3.38 -12.29 -13.03
N THR A 150 -4.61 -12.81 -13.14
CA THR A 150 -5.43 -12.69 -14.35
C THR A 150 -5.76 -11.23 -14.65
N ALA A 151 -6.24 -10.49 -13.64
CA ALA A 151 -6.50 -9.06 -13.76
C ALA A 151 -5.20 -8.31 -14.09
N TYR A 152 -4.10 -8.65 -13.42
CA TYR A 152 -2.79 -8.05 -13.69
C TYR A 152 -2.35 -8.22 -15.14
N VAL A 153 -2.36 -9.46 -15.67
CA VAL A 153 -1.94 -9.73 -17.04
C VAL A 153 -2.86 -9.05 -18.05
N MET A 154 -4.17 -9.06 -17.81
CA MET A 154 -5.16 -8.42 -18.67
C MET A 154 -4.95 -6.90 -18.73
N ALA A 155 -4.82 -6.26 -17.56
CA ALA A 155 -4.66 -4.81 -17.45
C ALA A 155 -3.41 -4.31 -18.18
N ASN A 156 -2.30 -5.03 -18.04
CA ASN A 156 -1.04 -4.71 -18.73
C ASN A 156 -1.11 -5.02 -20.23
N ARG A 157 -1.72 -6.14 -20.63
CA ARG A 157 -1.85 -6.53 -22.04
C ARG A 157 -2.58 -5.48 -22.87
N TYR A 158 -3.62 -4.87 -22.31
CA TYR A 158 -4.44 -3.88 -22.99
C TYR A 158 -4.10 -2.43 -22.63
N ASP A 159 -3.07 -2.19 -21.80
CA ASP A 159 -2.68 -0.87 -21.30
C ASP A 159 -3.86 -0.09 -20.67
N ILE A 160 -4.61 -0.75 -19.79
CA ILE A 160 -5.82 -0.19 -19.16
C ILE A 160 -5.73 -0.07 -17.64
N VAL A 161 -4.56 -0.26 -17.02
CA VAL A 161 -4.40 -0.19 -15.55
C VAL A 161 -5.00 1.12 -14.99
N GLY A 162 -4.71 2.26 -15.62
CA GLY A 162 -5.23 3.57 -15.18
C GLY A 162 -6.73 3.78 -15.38
N LYS A 163 -7.43 2.85 -16.03
CA LYS A 163 -8.89 2.86 -16.18
C LYS A 163 -9.60 1.93 -15.19
N LEU A 164 -8.86 1.07 -14.49
CA LEU A 164 -9.43 0.14 -13.55
C LEU A 164 -9.71 0.86 -12.21
N PRO A 165 -10.85 0.56 -11.56
CA PRO A 165 -11.11 1.05 -10.21
C PRO A 165 -10.07 0.50 -9.23
N ILE A 166 -9.83 1.23 -8.14
CA ILE A 166 -8.86 0.84 -7.10
C ILE A 166 -9.15 -0.57 -6.56
N LEU A 167 -10.43 -0.92 -6.42
CA LEU A 167 -10.93 -2.24 -6.04
C LEU A 167 -10.33 -3.39 -6.87
N ILE A 168 -10.00 -3.16 -8.14
CA ILE A 168 -9.35 -4.18 -8.99
C ILE A 168 -7.83 -4.09 -8.87
N VAL A 169 -7.28 -2.88 -8.86
CA VAL A 169 -5.83 -2.63 -8.81
C VAL A 169 -5.21 -3.22 -7.54
N GLU A 170 -5.88 -3.09 -6.39
CA GLU A 170 -5.43 -3.65 -5.11
C GLU A 170 -5.29 -5.19 -5.15
N LYS A 171 -6.14 -5.89 -5.89
CA LYS A 171 -6.09 -7.36 -6.02
C LYS A 171 -4.94 -7.85 -6.91
N MET A 172 -4.23 -6.95 -7.59
CA MET A 172 -3.21 -7.31 -8.59
C MET A 172 -1.78 -7.43 -8.02
N GLY A 173 -1.54 -7.00 -6.78
CA GLY A 173 -0.22 -7.06 -6.16
C GLY A 173 -0.18 -6.58 -4.72
N PRO A 174 1.01 -6.42 -4.12
CA PRO A 174 1.13 -5.91 -2.76
C PRO A 174 0.63 -4.47 -2.67
N HIS A 175 -0.14 -4.17 -1.62
CA HIS A 175 -0.64 -2.83 -1.34
C HIS A 175 -0.74 -2.58 0.16
N PHE A 176 -0.93 -1.32 0.49
CA PHE A 176 -1.00 -0.79 1.84
C PHE A 176 -2.16 0.20 1.91
N ALA A 177 -2.83 0.24 3.05
CA ALA A 177 -3.86 1.23 3.39
C ALA A 177 -3.46 1.99 4.64
#